data_AF-A0A8T5LYV6-F1
#
_entry.id   AF-A0A8T5LYV6-F1
#
_cell.length_a   1.000
_cell.length_b   1.000
_cell.length_c   1.000
_cell.angle_alpha   90.00
_cell.angle_beta   90.00
_cell.angle_gamma   90.00
#
_symmetry.space_group_name_H-M   'P 1'
#
loop_
_entity.id
_entity.type
_entity.pdbx_description
1 polymer ?
#
loop_
_entity_poly.entity_id
_entity_poly.type
_entity_poly.pdbx_seq_one_letter_code
_entity_poly.pdbx_strand_id
1 'polypeptide(L)'
;MKKGQIKQVFVYGMTIVLIGFVLLIGVSSLVRVDDSKCQAEKITFFRQLNTMLKANVVFGREQQADIVKPCTYQAVCFVDARRVEAVQGTTDLAEFTNLKTGAPAYTLADPDKENIIITSVKNNVEMNVFLITEKIVEPVGFNEKIQLKPDSRYTLGVGGDNFPNYAFCIPARAGKFEFSLEGTGRSVLIS
;
A
#
# COMPACT_ATOMS: atom_id res chain seq x y z
N MET A 1 41.58 -35.56 41.41
CA MET A 1 40.20 -35.05 41.51
C MET A 1 39.76 -34.05 40.42
N LYS A 2 40.61 -33.61 39.48
CA LYS A 2 40.24 -32.62 38.42
C LYS A 2 39.39 -33.15 37.25
N LYS A 3 39.14 -34.46 37.12
CA LYS A 3 38.38 -35.05 35.99
C LYS A 3 36.84 -34.92 36.11
N GLY A 4 36.31 -34.63 37.30
CA GLY A 4 34.86 -34.49 37.53
C GLY A 4 34.30 -33.13 37.08
N GLN A 5 35.09 -32.06 37.19
CA GLN A 5 34.64 -30.69 36.90
C GLN A 5 34.38 -30.43 35.40
N ILE A 6 35.10 -31.11 34.50
CA ILE A 6 34.94 -30.95 33.05
C ILE A 6 33.57 -31.45 32.57
N LYS A 7 33.00 -32.48 33.21
CA LYS A 7 31.71 -33.05 32.79
C LYS A 7 30.54 -32.09 33.04
N GLN A 8 30.56 -31.34 34.14
CA GLN A 8 29.48 -30.40 34.46
C GLN A 8 29.45 -29.22 33.49
N VAL A 9 30.61 -28.65 33.15
CA VAL A 9 30.69 -27.52 32.20
C VAL A 9 30.13 -27.90 30.82
N PHE A 10 30.41 -29.12 30.36
CA PHE A 10 29.92 -29.60 29.06
C PHE A 10 28.39 -29.71 29.03
N VAL A 11 27.76 -30.24 30.08
CA VAL A 11 26.30 -30.40 30.16
C VAL A 11 25.58 -29.05 30.18
N TYR A 12 26.09 -28.08 30.93
CA TYR A 12 25.53 -26.72 30.92
C TYR A 12 25.72 -26.05 29.56
N GLY A 13 26.87 -26.22 28.92
CA GLY A 13 27.14 -25.70 27.59
C GLY A 13 26.16 -26.23 26.55
N MET A 14 25.96 -27.55 26.50
CA MET A 14 25.00 -28.18 25.58
C MET A 14 23.56 -27.72 25.83
N THR A 15 23.18 -27.54 27.10
CA THR A 15 21.83 -27.07 27.46
C THR A 15 21.58 -25.64 26.97
N ILE A 16 22.55 -24.74 27.12
CA ILE A 16 22.45 -23.35 26.62
C ILE A 16 22.35 -23.33 25.10
N VAL A 17 23.15 -24.14 24.40
CA VAL A 17 23.10 -24.27 22.94
C VAL A 17 21.71 -24.76 22.49
N LEU A 18 21.15 -25.75 23.18
CA LEU A 18 19.84 -26.31 22.84
C LEU A 18 18.71 -25.30 23.07
N ILE A 19 18.74 -24.56 24.19
CA ILE A 19 17.80 -23.47 24.45
C ILE A 19 17.94 -22.36 23.38
N GLY A 20 19.18 -21.98 23.05
CA GLY A 20 19.45 -20.99 22.01
C GLY A 20 18.87 -21.40 20.65
N PHE A 21 19.02 -22.68 20.27
CA PHE A 21 18.48 -23.20 19.01
C PHE A 21 16.94 -23.19 18.98
N VAL A 22 16.29 -23.60 20.07
CA VAL A 22 14.82 -23.55 20.18
C VAL A 22 14.30 -22.11 20.10
N LEU A 23 14.96 -21.16 20.76
CA LEU A 23 14.60 -19.74 20.67
C LEU A 23 14.75 -19.19 19.24
N LEU A 24 15.84 -19.55 18.55
CA LEU A 24 16.09 -19.10 17.17
C LEU A 24 15.00 -19.60 16.21
N ILE A 25 14.60 -20.87 16.31
CA ILE A 25 13.50 -21.43 15.52
C ILE A 25 12.18 -20.74 15.84
N GLY A 26 11.90 -20.51 17.13
CA GLY A 26 10.68 -19.85 17.59
C GLY A 26 10.51 -18.43 17.02
N VAL A 27 11.55 -17.61 17.07
CA VAL A 27 11.50 -16.22 16.56
C VAL A 27 11.28 -16.19 15.05
N SER A 28 11.96 -17.04 14.28
CA SER A 28 11.79 -17.07 12.81
C SER A 28 10.37 -17.44 12.36
N SER A 29 9.69 -18.29 13.14
CA SER A 29 8.32 -18.70 12.85
C SER A 29 7.33 -17.55 13.07
N LEU A 30 7.56 -16.71 14.08
CA LEU A 30 6.69 -15.55 14.37
C LEU A 30 6.76 -14.49 13.27
N VAL A 31 7.96 -14.20 12.74
CA VAL A 31 8.13 -13.20 11.67
C VAL A 31 7.34 -13.58 10.41
N ARG A 32 7.37 -14.85 10.00
CA ARG A 32 6.65 -15.32 8.79
C ARG A 32 5.13 -15.23 8.91
N VAL A 33 4.59 -15.33 10.13
CA VAL A 33 3.15 -15.23 10.37
C VAL A 33 2.66 -13.80 10.15
N ASP A 34 3.48 -12.80 10.48
CA ASP A 34 3.10 -11.39 10.35
C ASP A 34 2.97 -10.97 8.87
N ASP A 35 3.95 -11.35 8.04
CA ASP A 35 3.91 -11.09 6.59
C ASP A 35 2.69 -11.75 5.93
N SER A 36 2.37 -12.98 6.33
CA SER A 36 1.24 -13.73 5.79
C SER A 36 -0.10 -13.09 6.14
N LYS A 37 -0.24 -12.55 7.36
CA LYS A 37 -1.43 -11.80 7.77
C LYS A 37 -1.59 -10.53 6.95
N CYS A 38 -0.49 -9.79 6.76
CA CYS A 38 -0.55 -8.56 5.99
C CYS A 38 -0.96 -8.79 4.52
N GLN A 39 -0.47 -9.87 3.90
CA GLN A 39 -0.91 -10.26 2.56
C GLN A 39 -2.41 -10.61 2.51
N ALA A 40 -2.92 -11.35 3.50
CA ALA A 40 -4.34 -11.67 3.57
C ALA A 40 -5.23 -10.43 3.76
N GLU A 41 -4.79 -9.47 4.57
CA GLU A 41 -5.48 -8.20 4.78
C GLU A 41 -5.51 -7.36 3.49
N LYS A 42 -4.40 -7.28 2.74
CA LYS A 42 -4.36 -6.58 1.44
C LYS A 42 -5.34 -7.18 0.43
N ILE A 43 -5.36 -8.51 0.32
CA ILE A 43 -6.31 -9.21 -0.55
C ILE A 43 -7.76 -8.92 -0.13
N THR A 44 -8.02 -8.90 1.18
CA THR A 44 -9.35 -8.61 1.74
C THR A 44 -9.77 -7.18 1.45
N PHE A 45 -8.88 -6.21 1.68
CA PHE A 45 -9.07 -4.80 1.35
C PHE A 45 -9.43 -4.63 -0.13
N PHE A 46 -8.64 -5.21 -1.04
CA PHE A 46 -8.89 -5.07 -2.48
C PHE A 46 -10.17 -5.75 -2.92
N ARG A 47 -10.53 -6.91 -2.32
CA ARG A 47 -11.80 -7.58 -2.58
C ARG A 47 -12.98 -6.71 -2.13
N GLN A 48 -12.90 -6.12 -0.93
CA GLN A 48 -13.93 -5.22 -0.40
C GLN A 48 -14.08 -4.00 -1.30
N LEU A 49 -12.98 -3.32 -1.67
CA LEU A 49 -12.98 -2.20 -2.59
C LEU A 49 -13.65 -2.55 -3.92
N ASN A 50 -13.29 -3.68 -4.53
CA ASN A 50 -13.92 -4.11 -5.79
C ASN A 50 -15.41 -4.43 -5.65
N THR A 51 -15.81 -5.00 -4.51
CA THR A 51 -17.22 -5.31 -4.23
C THR A 51 -18.03 -4.01 -4.10
N MET A 52 -17.46 -3.03 -3.40
CA MET A 52 -18.02 -1.70 -3.23
C MET A 52 -18.18 -0.94 -4.54
N LEU A 53 -17.15 -0.95 -5.38
CA LEU A 53 -17.20 -0.31 -6.68
C LEU A 53 -18.25 -0.95 -7.59
N LYS A 54 -18.36 -2.29 -7.60
CA LYS A 54 -19.39 -2.99 -8.37
C LYS A 54 -20.82 -2.64 -7.90
N ALA A 55 -21.03 -2.48 -6.59
CA ALA A 55 -22.33 -2.13 -6.03
C ALA A 55 -22.75 -0.68 -6.34
N ASN A 56 -21.79 0.22 -6.60
CA ASN A 56 -22.01 1.66 -6.77
C ASN A 56 -21.94 2.14 -8.22
N VAL A 57 -21.95 1.24 -9.22
CA VAL A 57 -21.98 1.66 -10.64
C VAL A 57 -23.32 2.31 -11.02
N VAL A 58 -24.39 2.16 -10.22
CA VAL A 58 -25.71 2.72 -10.51
C VAL A 58 -25.66 4.24 -10.56
N PHE A 59 -26.13 4.83 -11.67
CA PHE A 59 -26.10 6.27 -11.90
C PHE A 59 -26.78 7.05 -10.77
N GLY A 60 -26.12 8.12 -10.29
CA GLY A 60 -26.64 9.03 -9.28
C GLY A 60 -26.66 8.47 -7.86
N ARG A 61 -26.13 7.26 -7.65
CA ARG A 61 -25.98 6.69 -6.32
C ARG A 61 -24.74 7.27 -5.65
N GLU A 62 -24.94 8.02 -4.58
CA GLU A 62 -23.88 8.45 -3.67
C GLU A 62 -23.82 7.52 -2.47
N GLN A 63 -22.65 6.99 -2.15
CA GLN A 63 -22.44 6.14 -1.00
C GLN A 63 -21.11 6.48 -0.32
N GLN A 64 -21.18 6.78 0.98
CA GLN A 64 -20.03 6.77 1.85
C GLN A 64 -19.74 5.36 2.33
N ALA A 65 -18.46 5.02 2.44
CA ALA A 65 -18.08 3.74 2.98
C ALA A 65 -16.72 3.69 3.60
N ASP A 66 -16.62 2.82 4.60
CA ASP A 66 -15.38 2.56 5.29
C ASP A 66 -14.84 1.19 4.91
N ILE A 67 -13.56 1.14 4.55
CA ILE A 67 -12.82 -0.13 4.42
C ILE A 67 -11.72 -0.13 5.47
N VAL A 68 -11.63 -1.22 6.24
CA VAL A 68 -10.55 -1.38 7.23
C VAL A 68 -9.21 -1.34 6.49
N LYS A 69 -8.29 -0.51 6.99
CA LYS A 69 -6.97 -0.40 6.39
C LYS A 69 -6.19 -1.71 6.63
N PRO A 70 -5.46 -2.23 5.64
CA PRO A 70 -4.57 -3.36 5.87
C PRO A 70 -3.31 -2.89 6.61
N CYS A 71 -2.85 -3.67 7.58
CA CYS A 71 -1.55 -3.53 8.23
C CYS A 71 -1.27 -2.09 8.75
N THR A 72 -0.03 -1.64 8.58
CA THR A 72 0.47 -0.30 8.95
C THR A 72 0.30 0.74 7.85
N TYR A 73 -0.48 0.46 6.80
CA TYR A 73 -0.72 1.42 5.72
C TYR A 73 -1.42 2.69 6.24
N GLN A 74 -1.00 3.83 5.70
CA GLN A 74 -1.40 5.18 6.12
C GLN A 74 -2.27 5.88 5.08
N ALA A 75 -2.15 5.52 3.80
CA ALA A 75 -2.99 6.05 2.73
C ALA A 75 -3.23 5.00 1.64
N VAL A 76 -4.34 5.16 0.92
CA VAL A 76 -4.58 4.52 -0.37
C VAL A 76 -4.58 5.59 -1.46
N CYS A 77 -3.86 5.35 -2.54
CA CYS A 77 -3.76 6.27 -3.67
C CYS A 77 -4.28 5.63 -4.95
N PHE A 78 -5.02 6.41 -5.71
CA PHE A 78 -5.56 6.10 -7.02
C PHE A 78 -4.82 6.93 -8.06
N VAL A 79 -4.25 6.27 -9.07
CA VAL A 79 -3.49 6.95 -10.13
C VAL A 79 -4.14 6.66 -11.47
N ASP A 80 -4.56 7.71 -12.17
CA ASP A 80 -5.14 7.66 -13.51
C ASP A 80 -4.02 7.69 -14.56
N ALA A 81 -3.71 6.52 -15.13
CA ALA A 81 -2.62 6.39 -16.10
C ALA A 81 -2.85 7.26 -17.35
N ARG A 82 -4.11 7.48 -17.76
CA ARG A 82 -4.45 8.29 -18.94
C ARG A 82 -4.08 9.75 -18.76
N ARG A 83 -4.20 10.25 -17.53
CA ARG A 83 -3.81 11.62 -17.19
C ARG A 83 -2.30 11.75 -17.03
N VAL A 84 -1.60 10.68 -16.64
CA VAL A 84 -0.13 10.65 -16.61
C VAL A 84 0.44 10.82 -18.02
N GLU A 85 -0.05 10.05 -19.00
CA GLU A 85 0.40 10.16 -20.40
C GLU A 85 0.14 11.53 -21.01
N ALA A 86 -1.00 12.16 -20.69
CA ALA A 86 -1.34 13.50 -21.16
C ALA A 86 -0.37 14.59 -20.63
N VAL A 87 0.26 14.34 -19.48
CA VAL A 87 1.28 15.24 -18.89
C VAL A 87 2.69 14.89 -19.41
N GLN A 88 2.95 13.61 -19.73
CA GLN A 88 4.26 13.06 -20.10
C GLN A 88 4.69 13.28 -21.57
N GLY A 89 4.41 14.43 -22.16
CA GLY A 89 5.28 14.94 -23.25
C GLY A 89 6.74 15.12 -22.80
N THR A 90 7.01 15.00 -21.50
CA THR A 90 8.31 15.10 -20.82
C THR A 90 8.61 13.81 -20.06
N THR A 91 9.69 13.14 -20.45
CA THR A 91 10.18 11.83 -19.97
C THR A 91 10.71 11.81 -18.53
N ASP A 92 10.40 12.78 -17.67
CA ASP A 92 11.04 12.87 -16.35
C ASP A 92 10.22 12.21 -15.25
N LEU A 93 10.42 10.91 -15.16
CA LEU A 93 9.80 10.02 -14.18
C LEU A 93 10.25 10.31 -12.73
N ALA A 94 11.32 11.08 -12.57
CA ALA A 94 11.82 11.55 -11.29
C ALA A 94 10.79 12.42 -10.54
N GLU A 95 9.82 13.01 -11.24
CA GLU A 95 8.78 13.82 -10.59
C GLU A 95 7.76 12.95 -9.82
N PHE A 96 7.61 11.68 -10.21
CA PHE A 96 6.74 10.71 -9.52
C PHE A 96 7.37 10.20 -8.23
N THR A 97 8.67 9.93 -8.25
CA THR A 97 9.49 9.62 -7.05
C THR A 97 9.58 10.82 -6.10
N ASN A 98 9.45 12.04 -6.64
CA ASN A 98 9.38 13.28 -5.88
C ASN A 98 7.95 13.73 -5.55
N LEU A 99 6.98 12.80 -5.45
CA LEU A 99 5.72 13.06 -4.73
C LEU A 99 6.05 13.38 -3.27
N LYS A 100 6.49 14.62 -3.04
CA LYS A 100 6.57 15.31 -1.77
C LYS A 100 5.13 15.55 -1.36
N THR A 101 4.48 14.51 -0.88
CA THR A 101 3.80 14.71 0.39
C THR A 101 4.80 15.44 1.29
N GLY A 102 4.49 16.59 1.87
CA GLY A 102 5.19 17.08 3.08
C GLY A 102 5.27 16.09 4.28
N ALA A 103 5.11 14.78 4.06
CA ALA A 103 5.65 13.70 4.89
C ALA A 103 7.14 13.52 4.51
N PRO A 104 8.02 13.07 5.43
CA PRO A 104 9.45 12.93 5.13
C PRO A 104 9.64 12.17 3.82
N ALA A 105 10.40 12.77 2.89
CA ALA A 105 10.59 12.33 1.51
C ALA A 105 10.47 10.81 1.36
N TYR A 106 9.41 10.35 0.69
CA TYR A 106 9.24 8.96 0.31
C TYR A 106 10.31 8.60 -0.71
N THR A 107 11.48 8.18 -0.26
CA THR A 107 12.38 7.43 -1.12
C THR A 107 11.69 6.11 -1.41
N LEU A 108 11.26 5.92 -2.65
CA LEU A 108 11.04 4.58 -3.21
C LEU A 108 12.39 3.87 -3.11
N ALA A 109 12.68 3.25 -1.97
CA ALA A 109 13.98 2.66 -1.64
C ALA A 109 14.31 1.42 -2.50
N ASP A 110 13.47 1.13 -3.49
CA ASP A 110 13.51 -0.06 -4.30
C ASP A 110 13.24 0.32 -5.77
N PRO A 111 14.28 0.34 -6.63
CA PRO A 111 14.15 0.64 -8.05
C PRO A 111 13.22 -0.36 -8.78
N ASP A 112 12.99 -1.55 -8.23
CA ASP A 112 12.04 -2.51 -8.79
C ASP A 112 10.57 -2.06 -8.60
N LYS A 113 10.30 -1.21 -7.60
CA LYS A 113 8.95 -0.68 -7.35
C LYS A 113 8.62 0.53 -8.20
N GLU A 114 9.62 1.34 -8.56
CA GLU A 114 9.49 2.43 -9.55
C GLU A 114 9.04 1.86 -10.90
N ASN A 115 9.54 0.68 -11.28
CA ASN A 115 9.10 -0.04 -12.47
C ASN A 115 7.64 -0.47 -12.46
N ILE A 116 6.97 -0.64 -11.31
CA ILE A 116 5.60 -1.13 -11.29
C ILE A 116 4.60 -0.05 -11.72
N ILE A 117 4.82 1.21 -11.31
CA ILE A 117 4.02 2.34 -11.77
C ILE A 117 4.19 2.50 -13.28
N ILE A 118 5.44 2.51 -13.75
CA ILE A 118 5.79 2.62 -15.17
C ILE A 118 5.16 1.48 -15.98
N THR A 119 5.31 0.24 -15.50
CA THR A 119 4.79 -0.94 -16.21
C THR A 119 3.27 -0.91 -16.27
N SER A 120 2.60 -0.42 -15.21
CA SER A 120 1.15 -0.30 -15.22
C SER A 120 0.65 0.77 -16.19
N VAL A 121 1.33 1.92 -16.25
CA VAL A 121 1.06 2.94 -17.28
C VAL A 121 1.31 2.38 -18.67
N LYS A 122 2.46 1.73 -18.92
CA LYS A 122 2.80 1.09 -20.22
C LYS A 122 1.79 0.02 -20.66
N ASN A 123 1.13 -0.63 -19.71
CA ASN A 123 0.13 -1.67 -19.99
C ASN A 123 -1.29 -1.10 -20.19
N ASN A 124 -1.47 0.23 -20.30
CA ASN A 124 -2.78 0.89 -20.46
C ASN A 124 -3.77 0.55 -19.33
N VAL A 125 -3.27 0.31 -18.12
CA VAL A 125 -4.12 0.03 -16.98
C VAL A 125 -4.67 1.35 -16.45
N GLU A 126 -5.92 1.66 -16.79
CA GLU A 126 -6.50 3.00 -16.63
C GLU A 126 -6.43 3.57 -15.21
N MET A 127 -6.67 2.75 -14.17
CA MET A 127 -6.64 3.21 -12.78
C MET A 127 -5.94 2.20 -11.85
N ASN A 128 -4.85 2.66 -11.24
CA ASN A 128 -4.03 1.87 -10.32
C ASN A 128 -4.30 2.22 -8.88
N VAL A 129 -4.31 1.20 -8.01
CA VAL A 129 -4.51 1.35 -6.57
C VAL A 129 -3.21 1.01 -5.85
N PHE A 130 -2.70 1.97 -5.11
CA PHE A 130 -1.49 1.85 -4.30
C PHE A 130 -1.83 1.99 -2.82
N LEU A 131 -1.14 1.24 -1.98
CA LEU A 131 -1.12 1.47 -0.54
C LEU A 131 0.21 2.09 -0.15
N ILE A 132 0.15 3.11 0.69
CA ILE A 132 1.32 3.92 1.08
C ILE A 132 1.53 3.86 2.59
N THR A 133 2.78 3.62 2.99
CA THR A 133 3.33 3.84 4.35
C THR A 133 4.38 4.93 4.29
N GLU A 134 4.93 5.33 5.44
CA GLU A 134 6.13 6.18 5.57
C GLU A 134 7.31 5.83 4.64
N LYS A 135 7.46 4.57 4.21
CA LYS A 135 8.67 4.10 3.50
C LYS A 135 8.39 3.26 2.26
N ILE A 136 7.14 2.87 2.05
CA ILE A 136 6.79 1.85 1.05
C ILE A 136 5.53 2.28 0.32
N VAL A 137 5.62 2.27 -1.01
CA VAL A 137 4.47 2.29 -1.91
C VAL A 137 4.32 0.87 -2.47
N GLU A 138 3.18 0.25 -2.22
CA GLU A 138 2.88 -1.10 -2.70
C GLU A 138 1.67 -1.08 -3.65
N PRO A 139 1.82 -1.60 -4.88
CA PRO A 139 0.69 -1.77 -5.80
C PRO A 139 -0.21 -2.89 -5.31
N VAL A 140 -1.50 -2.62 -5.22
CA VAL A 140 -2.49 -3.61 -4.76
C VAL A 140 -3.25 -4.23 -5.92
N GLY A 141 -3.49 -3.43 -6.97
CA GLY A 141 -4.21 -3.86 -8.14
C GLY A 141 -4.74 -2.69 -8.96
N PHE A 142 -5.69 -3.00 -9.84
CA PHE A 142 -6.28 -2.02 -10.75
C PHE A 142 -7.78 -2.22 -10.91
N ASN A 143 -8.48 -1.16 -11.30
CA ASN A 143 -9.91 -1.24 -11.62
C ASN A 143 -10.33 -0.15 -12.63
N GLU A 144 -10.68 -0.58 -13.83
CA GLU A 144 -11.17 0.27 -14.95
C GLU A 144 -12.43 1.09 -14.63
N LYS A 145 -13.22 0.67 -13.64
CA LYS A 145 -14.46 1.35 -13.26
C LYS A 145 -14.24 2.53 -12.35
N ILE A 146 -13.03 2.75 -11.86
CA ILE A 146 -12.72 3.92 -11.01
C ILE A 146 -12.43 5.10 -11.92
N GLN A 147 -13.01 6.25 -11.59
CA GLN A 147 -12.65 7.54 -12.16
C GLN A 147 -12.43 8.54 -11.03
N LEU A 148 -11.46 9.44 -11.20
CA LEU A 148 -11.22 10.51 -10.25
C LEU A 148 -12.15 11.67 -10.57
N LYS A 149 -12.86 12.18 -9.55
CA LYS A 149 -13.71 13.36 -9.73
C LYS A 149 -12.83 14.53 -10.20
N PRO A 150 -13.20 15.30 -11.24
CA PRO A 150 -12.35 16.36 -11.78
C PRO A 150 -11.90 17.38 -10.71
N ASP A 151 -12.76 17.62 -9.73
CA ASP A 151 -12.54 18.57 -8.64
C ASP A 151 -11.99 17.92 -7.36
N SER A 152 -11.70 16.62 -7.34
CA SER A 152 -11.08 15.96 -6.20
C SER A 152 -9.59 16.32 -6.13
N ARG A 153 -9.30 17.59 -5.86
CA ARG A 153 -7.98 18.02 -5.41
C ARG A 153 -7.86 17.68 -3.94
N TYR A 154 -7.48 16.43 -3.64
CA TYR A 154 -6.93 16.19 -2.32
C TYR A 154 -5.47 16.58 -2.34
N THR A 155 -5.19 17.75 -1.79
CA THR A 155 -3.93 17.95 -1.09
C THR A 155 -3.91 16.90 0.01
N LEU A 156 -3.14 15.83 -0.19
CA LEU A 156 -2.55 15.11 0.94
C LEU A 156 -2.04 16.22 1.87
N GLY A 157 -2.61 16.32 3.09
CA GLY A 157 -2.44 17.45 4.03
C GLY A 157 -1.02 17.57 4.58
N VAL A 158 -0.05 17.58 3.69
CA VAL A 158 1.38 17.48 3.87
C VAL A 158 1.91 18.39 2.76
N GLY A 159 2.06 19.66 3.15
CA GLY A 159 1.90 20.85 2.31
C GLY A 159 2.68 20.92 1.00
N GLY A 160 1.97 21.39 -0.02
CA GLY A 160 2.49 21.81 -1.31
C GLY A 160 1.39 21.75 -2.37
N ASP A 161 1.02 22.90 -2.95
CA ASP A 161 -0.04 23.05 -3.96
C ASP A 161 0.28 22.41 -5.33
N ASN A 162 1.26 21.49 -5.38
CA ASN A 162 1.82 20.90 -6.60
C ASN A 162 1.62 19.38 -6.66
N PHE A 163 0.51 18.86 -6.13
CA PHE A 163 0.16 17.47 -6.42
C PHE A 163 -0.44 17.39 -7.83
N PRO A 164 0.09 16.54 -8.71
CA PRO A 164 -0.38 16.48 -10.09
C PRO A 164 -1.80 15.92 -10.18
N ASN A 165 -2.63 16.46 -11.07
CA ASN A 165 -4.07 16.17 -11.24
C ASN A 165 -4.41 14.72 -11.69
N TYR A 166 -3.45 13.80 -11.64
CA TYR A 166 -3.59 12.40 -12.02
C TYR A 166 -3.62 11.44 -10.83
N ALA A 167 -3.37 11.91 -9.60
CA ALA A 167 -3.38 11.08 -8.40
C ALA A 167 -4.36 11.62 -7.34
N PHE A 168 -5.05 10.70 -6.66
CA PHE A 168 -5.94 11.02 -5.55
C PHE A 168 -5.68 10.07 -4.38
N CYS A 169 -5.43 10.59 -3.20
CA CYS A 169 -5.02 9.79 -2.04
C CYS A 169 -5.93 10.03 -0.84
N ILE A 170 -6.38 8.94 -0.22
CA ILE A 170 -7.24 8.94 0.95
C ILE A 170 -6.40 8.47 2.15
N PRO A 171 -6.18 9.32 3.17
CA PRO A 171 -5.48 8.91 4.38
C PRO A 171 -6.36 8.00 5.24
N ALA A 172 -5.74 7.08 5.96
CA ALA A 172 -6.41 6.27 6.95
C ALA A 172 -6.76 7.09 8.19
N ARG A 173 -8.00 6.99 8.66
CA ARG A 173 -8.49 7.60 9.90
C ARG A 173 -9.09 6.51 10.77
N ALA A 174 -8.69 6.48 12.05
CA ALA A 174 -9.17 5.48 13.03
C ALA A 174 -9.13 4.02 12.53
N GLY A 175 -8.09 3.65 11.76
CA GLY A 175 -7.94 2.29 11.25
C GLY A 175 -8.71 1.96 9.96
N LYS A 176 -9.32 2.96 9.31
CA LYS A 176 -10.11 2.76 8.08
C LYS A 176 -9.80 3.81 7.01
N PHE A 177 -10.14 3.49 5.77
CA PHE A 177 -10.22 4.43 4.66
C PHE A 177 -11.68 4.77 4.41
N GLU A 178 -12.01 6.06 4.40
CA GLU A 178 -13.35 6.58 4.15
C GLU A 178 -13.43 7.02 2.68
N PHE A 179 -14.31 6.39 1.91
CA PHE A 179 -14.51 6.68 0.49
C PHE A 179 -15.86 7.38 0.28
N SER A 180 -15.88 8.43 -0.54
CA SER A 180 -17.11 8.92 -1.15
C SER A 180 -17.20 8.40 -2.58
N LEU A 181 -18.20 7.57 -2.85
CA LEU A 181 -18.43 6.90 -4.14
C LEU A 181 -19.66 7.47 -4.82
N GLU A 182 -19.54 7.90 -6.07
CA GLU A 182 -20.66 8.39 -6.89
C GLU A 182 -20.75 7.59 -8.20
N GLY A 183 -21.86 6.89 -8.41
CA GLY A 183 -22.07 6.07 -9.60
C GLY A 183 -22.44 6.88 -10.85
N THR A 184 -21.82 6.57 -11.98
CA THR A 184 -22.07 7.23 -13.27
C THR A 184 -22.82 6.35 -14.29
N GLY A 185 -23.26 5.17 -13.89
CA GLY A 185 -23.86 4.16 -14.77
C GLY A 185 -22.84 3.25 -15.47
N ARG A 186 -21.58 3.68 -15.60
CA ARG A 186 -20.48 2.89 -16.21
C ARG A 186 -19.27 2.77 -15.30
N SER A 187 -19.01 3.82 -14.54
CA SER A 187 -17.89 3.96 -13.60
C SER A 187 -18.41 4.42 -12.24
N VAL A 188 -17.48 4.53 -11.30
CA VAL A 188 -17.66 5.12 -9.97
C VAL A 188 -16.64 6.23 -9.84
N LEU A 189 -17.12 7.43 -9.55
CA LEU A 189 -16.28 8.55 -9.17
C LEU A 189 -15.89 8.39 -7.70
N ILE A 190 -14.58 8.52 -7.42
CA ILE A 190 -14.06 8.55 -6.07
C ILE A 190 -13.70 10.00 -5.72
N SER A 191 -14.08 10.41 -4.51
CA SER A 191 -13.73 11.70 -3.89
C SER A 191 -13.52 11.58 -2.39
#